data_AF-A0A0T5YVK2-F1
#
_entry.id   AF-A0A0T5YVK2-F1
#
_cell.length_a   1.000
_cell.length_b   1.000
_cell.length_c   1.000
_cell.angle_alpha   90.00
_cell.angle_beta   90.00
_cell.angle_gamma   90.00
#
_symmetry.space_group_name_H-M   'P 1'
#
loop_
_entity.id
_entity.type
_entity.pdbx_description
1 polymer ?
#
loop_
_entity_poly.entity_id
_entity_poly.type
_entity_poly.pdbx_seq_one_letter_code
_entity_poly.pdbx_strand_id
1 'polypeptide(L)'
;MLHWVTEHYLKNFNCPEFHLYDNDKPEYGKAVDEVNARGDGSWATQTKKREIENYLHTDAIKEVYGVQINIPDDLDDDGKDVPKLFSEAIYNPERDDAPMKDSAAKKRLTKAFKAMTAVRIRERDPEGEVESWFRKLSEMMTA
;
A
#
# COMPACT_ATOMS: atom_id res chain seq x y z
N MET A 1 6.94 11.93 3.17
CA MET A 1 7.57 10.91 2.29
C MET A 1 8.49 11.53 1.26
N LEU A 2 8.06 12.55 0.48
CA LEU A 2 8.91 13.23 -0.52
C LEU A 2 10.27 13.73 -0.02
N HIS A 3 10.36 14.14 1.24
CA HIS A 3 11.60 14.57 1.87
C HIS A 3 12.75 13.53 1.80
N TRP A 4 12.46 12.23 1.79
CA TRP A 4 13.51 11.21 1.61
C TRP A 4 14.13 11.26 0.21
N VAL A 5 13.33 11.64 -0.79
CA VAL A 5 13.82 11.85 -2.16
C VAL A 5 14.60 13.16 -2.23
N THR A 6 14.01 14.24 -1.73
CA THR A 6 14.59 15.59 -1.82
C THR A 6 15.93 15.70 -1.09
N GLU A 7 16.07 15.10 0.09
CA GLU A 7 17.30 15.21 0.87
C GLU A 7 18.35 14.16 0.49
N HIS A 8 17.92 13.06 -0.15
CA HIS A 8 18.77 11.96 -0.59
C HIS A 8 19.75 11.52 0.51
N TYR A 9 19.18 11.21 1.67
CA TYR A 9 19.93 11.02 2.93
C TYR A 9 21.01 9.94 2.85
N LEU A 10 20.82 8.89 2.05
CA LEU A 10 21.76 7.78 1.96
C LEU A 10 22.84 7.95 0.88
N LYS A 11 22.87 9.08 0.16
CA LYS A 11 23.84 9.33 -0.92
C LYS A 11 25.30 9.12 -0.52
N ASN A 12 25.65 9.48 0.72
CA ASN A 12 27.02 9.38 1.23
C ASN A 12 27.37 7.97 1.75
N PHE A 13 26.38 7.09 1.87
CA PHE A 13 26.56 5.72 2.34
C PHE A 13 26.63 4.70 1.19
N ASN A 14 26.48 5.16 -0.06
CA ASN A 14 26.50 4.33 -1.28
C ASN A 14 25.59 3.10 -1.16
N CYS A 15 24.43 3.29 -0.52
CA CYS A 15 23.43 2.26 -0.28
C CYS A 15 22.25 2.50 -1.24
N PRO A 16 22.01 1.60 -2.21
CA PRO A 16 20.86 1.71 -3.10
C PRO A 16 19.53 1.75 -2.33
N GLU A 17 18.64 2.65 -2.72
CA GLU A 17 17.33 2.83 -2.09
C GLU A 17 16.23 2.15 -2.92
N PHE A 18 15.34 1.39 -2.28
CA PHE A 18 14.10 0.92 -2.91
C PHE A 18 12.94 1.76 -2.41
N HIS A 19 12.20 2.38 -3.34
CA HIS A 19 11.06 3.23 -3.03
C HIS A 19 9.78 2.66 -3.63
N LEU A 20 8.76 2.52 -2.80
CA LEU A 20 7.41 2.16 -3.22
C LEU A 20 6.47 3.28 -2.78
N TYR A 21 5.71 3.81 -3.74
CA TYR A 21 4.71 4.83 -3.50
C TYR A 21 3.31 4.34 -3.86
N ASP A 22 2.31 4.87 -3.19
CA ASP A 22 0.92 4.72 -3.62
C ASP A 22 0.69 5.45 -4.96
N ASN A 23 -0.40 5.13 -5.64
CA ASN A 23 -0.82 5.74 -6.91
C ASN A 23 -1.99 6.72 -6.75
N ASP A 24 -2.32 7.07 -5.50
CA ASP A 24 -3.40 8.01 -5.16
C ASP A 24 -3.08 9.46 -5.53
N LYS A 25 -1.80 9.78 -5.75
CA LYS A 25 -1.29 11.16 -5.90
C LYS A 25 -0.29 11.33 -7.05
N PRO A 26 -0.51 12.31 -7.95
CA PRO A 26 0.39 12.57 -9.08
C PRO A 26 1.82 12.95 -8.69
N GLU A 27 2.02 13.58 -7.53
CA GLU A 27 3.35 13.98 -7.05
C GLU A 27 4.28 12.78 -6.79
N TYR A 28 3.74 11.58 -6.56
CA TYR A 28 4.54 10.38 -6.36
C TYR A 28 5.15 9.86 -7.66
N GLY A 29 4.51 10.08 -8.81
CA GLY A 29 5.11 9.78 -10.11
C GLY A 29 6.39 10.59 -10.36
N LYS A 30 6.38 11.88 -10.00
CA LYS A 30 7.59 12.73 -10.09
C LYS A 30 8.71 12.23 -9.18
N ALA A 31 8.37 11.76 -7.99
CA ALA A 31 9.34 11.18 -7.06
C ALA A 31 9.96 9.91 -7.62
N VAL A 32 9.17 9.08 -8.30
CA VAL A 32 9.65 7.88 -9.00
C VAL A 32 10.63 8.24 -10.11
N ASP A 33 10.29 9.22 -10.96
CA ASP A 33 11.18 9.70 -12.02
C ASP A 33 12.51 10.23 -11.45
N GLU A 34 12.44 11.01 -10.36
CA GLU A 34 13.61 11.59 -9.70
C GLU A 34 14.55 10.51 -9.15
N VAL A 35 14.03 9.50 -8.44
CA VAL A 35 14.85 8.41 -7.90
C VAL A 35 15.48 7.59 -9.03
N ASN A 36 14.70 7.22 -10.04
CA ASN A 36 15.18 6.40 -11.16
C ASN A 36 16.21 7.12 -12.04
N ALA A 37 16.22 8.46 -12.05
CA ALA A 37 17.21 9.27 -12.78
C ALA A 37 18.58 9.36 -12.08
N ARG A 38 18.71 8.93 -10.81
CA ARG A 38 19.96 9.09 -10.04
C ARG A 38 21.12 8.25 -10.56
N GLY A 39 20.83 7.09 -11.15
CA GLY A 39 21.86 6.16 -11.64
C GLY A 39 22.77 5.57 -10.55
N ASP A 40 22.39 5.66 -9.29
CA ASP A 40 23.14 5.17 -8.11
C ASP A 40 22.73 3.75 -7.68
N GLY A 41 21.99 3.04 -8.54
CA GLY A 41 21.42 1.73 -8.25
C GLY A 41 20.09 1.78 -7.50
N SER A 42 19.65 2.95 -7.03
CA SER A 42 18.32 3.11 -6.43
C SER A 42 17.22 2.87 -7.47
N TRP A 43 16.07 2.42 -6.99
CA TRP A 43 14.90 2.15 -7.82
C TRP A 43 13.62 2.58 -7.12
N ALA A 44 12.71 3.15 -7.88
CA ALA A 44 11.40 3.56 -7.41
C ALA A 44 10.28 3.06 -8.32
N THR A 45 9.13 2.81 -7.73
CA THR A 45 7.90 2.48 -8.45
C THR A 45 6.66 2.95 -7.69
N GLN A 46 5.52 2.94 -8.38
CA GLN A 46 4.21 3.11 -7.78
C GLN A 46 3.45 1.79 -7.78
N THR A 47 2.54 1.62 -6.84
CA THR A 47 1.53 0.56 -6.91
C THR A 47 0.69 0.71 -8.19
N LYS A 48 0.28 -0.38 -8.84
CA LYS A 48 -0.73 -0.31 -9.92
C LYS A 48 -2.10 0.03 -9.36
N LYS A 49 -2.43 -0.54 -8.19
CA LYS A 49 -3.63 -0.20 -7.43
C LYS A 49 -3.46 1.15 -6.73
N ARG A 50 -4.56 1.73 -6.25
CA ARG A 50 -4.55 3.08 -5.67
C ARG A 50 -3.61 3.22 -4.47
N GLU A 51 -3.75 2.37 -3.46
CA GLU A 51 -2.95 2.37 -2.24
C GLU A 51 -2.56 0.92 -1.85
N ILE A 52 -1.62 0.78 -0.92
CA ILE A 52 -1.24 -0.54 -0.38
C ILE A 52 -2.42 -1.32 0.23
N GLU A 53 -3.40 -0.62 0.81
CA GLU A 53 -4.63 -1.21 1.35
C GLU A 53 -5.46 -1.95 0.29
N ASN A 54 -5.38 -1.55 -0.99
CA ASN A 54 -6.07 -2.22 -2.08
C ASN A 54 -5.51 -3.63 -2.36
N TYR A 55 -4.36 -4.00 -1.80
CA TYR A 55 -3.81 -5.37 -1.86
C TYR A 55 -4.26 -6.26 -0.70
N LEU A 56 -5.05 -5.76 0.26
CA LEU A 56 -5.67 -6.63 1.27
C LEU A 56 -6.67 -7.58 0.61
N HIS A 57 -6.65 -8.82 1.08
CA HIS A 57 -7.67 -9.81 0.74
C HIS A 57 -8.86 -9.68 1.70
N THR A 58 -10.08 -9.76 1.19
CA THR A 58 -11.31 -9.66 1.99
C THR A 58 -11.32 -10.62 3.18
N ASP A 59 -10.84 -11.85 3.00
CA ASP A 59 -10.76 -12.83 4.10
C ASP A 59 -9.78 -12.45 5.20
N ALA A 60 -8.72 -11.69 4.91
CA ALA A 60 -7.80 -11.20 5.94
C ALA A 60 -8.48 -10.17 6.86
N ILE A 61 -9.33 -9.32 6.28
CA ILE A 61 -10.13 -8.37 7.07
C ILE A 61 -11.19 -9.11 7.88
N LYS A 62 -11.88 -10.07 7.26
CA LYS A 62 -12.88 -10.91 7.93
C LYS A 62 -12.28 -11.69 9.10
N GLU A 63 -11.10 -12.26 8.94
CA GLU A 63 -10.40 -13.00 9.97
C GLU A 63 -10.04 -12.11 11.18
N VAL A 64 -9.56 -10.89 10.93
CA VAL A 64 -9.10 -10.01 12.02
C VAL A 64 -10.23 -9.23 12.68
N TYR A 65 -11.28 -8.87 11.92
CA TYR A 65 -12.31 -7.94 12.36
C TYR A 65 -13.73 -8.50 12.35
N GLY A 66 -13.96 -9.68 11.78
CA GLY A 66 -15.29 -10.27 11.65
C GLY A 66 -16.20 -9.59 10.63
N VAL A 67 -15.71 -8.59 9.90
CA VAL A 67 -16.47 -7.86 8.87
C VAL A 67 -15.98 -8.24 7.47
N GLN A 68 -16.90 -8.28 6.51
CA GLN A 68 -16.60 -8.59 5.13
C GLN A 68 -16.84 -7.34 4.28
N ILE A 69 -15.80 -6.91 3.56
CA ILE A 69 -15.88 -5.79 2.62
C ILE A 69 -15.34 -6.20 1.26
N ASN A 70 -15.90 -5.65 0.19
CA ASN A 70 -15.30 -5.75 -1.14
C ASN A 70 -14.11 -4.77 -1.21
N ILE A 71 -12.97 -5.23 -1.71
CA ILE A 71 -11.77 -4.40 -1.82
C ILE A 71 -11.63 -3.93 -3.27
N PRO A 72 -11.91 -2.65 -3.59
CA PRO A 72 -11.68 -2.12 -4.93
C PRO A 72 -10.18 -2.08 -5.25
N ASP A 73 -9.83 -2.04 -6.55
CA ASP A 73 -8.46 -1.75 -7.00
C ASP A 73 -8.15 -0.24 -6.95
N ASP A 74 -9.18 0.60 -7.07
CA ASP A 74 -9.13 2.06 -6.89
C ASP A 74 -10.17 2.50 -5.85
N LEU A 75 -11.06 3.43 -6.21
CA LEU A 75 -12.27 3.75 -5.46
C LEU A 75 -13.40 2.79 -5.87
N ASP A 76 -14.38 2.59 -4.99
CA ASP A 76 -15.63 1.93 -5.38
C ASP A 76 -16.55 2.86 -6.21
N ASP A 77 -17.72 2.35 -6.60
CA ASP A 77 -18.70 3.09 -7.40
C ASP A 77 -19.26 4.35 -6.69
N ASP A 78 -19.17 4.40 -5.36
CA ASP A 78 -19.56 5.55 -4.52
C ASP A 78 -18.39 6.51 -4.26
N GLY A 79 -17.20 6.25 -4.83
CA GLY A 79 -16.00 7.06 -4.63
C GLY A 79 -15.30 6.84 -3.28
N LYS A 80 -15.50 5.69 -2.64
CA LYS A 80 -14.91 5.32 -1.34
C LYS A 80 -13.66 4.47 -1.52
N ASP A 81 -12.66 4.76 -0.70
CA ASP A 81 -11.45 3.95 -0.58
C ASP A 81 -11.62 2.81 0.44
N VAL A 82 -10.63 1.92 0.49
CA VAL A 82 -10.63 0.77 1.41
C VAL A 82 -10.76 1.18 2.89
N PRO A 83 -10.03 2.20 3.40
CA PRO A 83 -10.23 2.69 4.76
C PRO A 83 -11.65 3.17 5.06
N LYS A 84 -12.28 3.89 4.13
CA LYS A 84 -13.66 4.37 4.30
C LYS A 84 -14.65 3.21 4.35
N LEU A 85 -14.53 2.26 3.41
CA LEU A 85 -15.34 1.04 3.39
C LEU A 85 -15.21 0.23 4.69
N PHE A 86 -13.97 0.07 5.16
CA PHE A 86 -13.70 -0.61 6.42
C PHE A 86 -14.31 0.11 7.64
N SER A 87 -14.20 1.45 7.67
CA SER A 87 -14.77 2.28 8.74
C SER A 87 -16.28 2.13 8.81
N GLU A 88 -16.97 2.15 7.67
CA GLU A 88 -18.42 1.95 7.57
C GLU A 88 -18.83 0.53 7.96
N ALA A 89 -18.06 -0.48 7.58
CA ALA A 89 -18.39 -1.88 7.90
C ALA A 89 -18.23 -2.24 9.39
N ILE A 90 -17.31 -1.59 10.11
CA ILE A 90 -17.12 -1.78 11.56
C ILE A 90 -18.05 -0.90 12.39
N TYR A 91 -18.62 0.15 11.79
CA TYR A 91 -19.47 1.10 12.50
C TYR A 91 -20.68 0.41 13.12
N ASN A 92 -20.94 0.68 14.41
CA ASN A 92 -22.11 0.18 15.11
C ASN A 92 -22.98 1.36 15.57
N PRO A 93 -24.14 1.62 14.94
CA PRO A 93 -24.98 2.76 15.28
C PRO A 93 -25.57 2.70 16.69
N GLU A 94 -25.59 1.55 17.35
CA GLU A 94 -26.10 1.41 18.72
C GLU A 94 -25.14 1.97 19.78
N ARG A 95 -23.90 2.30 19.40
CA ARG A 95 -22.86 2.77 20.34
C ARG A 95 -22.76 4.29 20.48
N ASP A 96 -23.64 5.04 19.81
CA ASP A 96 -23.62 6.52 19.77
C ASP A 96 -22.22 7.09 19.49
N ASP A 97 -21.43 6.35 18.69
CA ASP A 97 -20.15 6.80 18.18
C ASP A 97 -20.30 7.33 16.75
N ALA A 98 -19.32 8.10 16.28
CA ALA A 98 -19.23 8.47 14.87
C ALA A 98 -18.41 7.41 14.13
N PRO A 99 -18.61 7.21 12.81
CA PRO A 99 -17.71 6.41 12.00
C PRO A 99 -16.25 6.81 12.20
N MET A 100 -15.38 5.82 12.23
CA MET A 100 -13.96 6.00 12.49
C MET A 100 -13.31 6.89 11.40
N LYS A 101 -12.44 7.81 11.83
CA LYS A 101 -11.64 8.64 10.92
C LYS A 101 -10.69 7.78 10.08
N ASP A 102 -10.40 8.23 8.87
CA ASP A 102 -9.52 7.55 7.90
C ASP A 102 -8.18 7.09 8.51
N SER A 103 -7.45 7.99 9.17
CA SER A 103 -6.15 7.66 9.78
C SER A 103 -6.23 6.55 10.84
N ALA A 104 -7.35 6.45 11.55
CA ALA A 104 -7.60 5.39 12.51
C ALA A 104 -8.00 4.08 11.82
N ALA A 105 -8.75 4.14 10.72
CA ALA A 105 -9.07 3.01 9.86
C ALA A 105 -7.79 2.41 9.26
N LYS A 106 -6.94 3.22 8.62
CA LYS A 106 -5.63 2.82 8.10
C LYS A 106 -4.77 2.15 9.17
N LYS A 107 -4.66 2.78 10.35
CA LYS A 107 -3.90 2.20 11.47
C LYS A 107 -4.47 0.85 11.92
N ARG A 108 -5.78 0.63 11.87
CA ARG A 108 -6.36 -0.68 12.17
C ARG A 108 -6.03 -1.67 11.06
N LEU A 109 -6.26 -1.33 9.79
CA LEU A 109 -5.99 -2.19 8.64
C LEU A 109 -4.56 -2.78 8.62
N THR A 110 -3.56 -2.09 9.21
CA THR A 110 -2.22 -2.67 9.44
C THR A 110 -2.24 -4.07 10.10
N LYS A 111 -3.24 -4.37 10.94
CA LYS A 111 -3.39 -5.70 11.56
C LYS A 111 -3.90 -6.75 10.59
N ALA A 112 -4.73 -6.38 9.61
CA ALA A 112 -5.22 -7.29 8.58
C ALA A 112 -4.09 -7.80 7.68
N PHE A 113 -3.04 -6.99 7.45
CA PHE A 113 -1.85 -7.44 6.71
C PHE A 113 -1.14 -8.64 7.37
N LYS A 114 -1.26 -8.82 8.70
CA LYS A 114 -0.70 -10.00 9.38
C LYS A 114 -1.41 -11.31 9.04
N ALA A 115 -2.65 -11.22 8.56
CA ALA A 115 -3.42 -12.36 8.08
C ALA A 115 -3.23 -12.56 6.55
N MET A 116 -2.43 -11.74 5.87
CA MET A 116 -2.12 -11.99 4.46
C MET A 116 -1.18 -13.19 4.32
N THR A 117 -1.44 -14.01 3.31
CA THR A 117 -0.62 -15.17 2.94
C THR A 117 -0.24 -15.06 1.47
N ALA A 118 0.76 -15.83 1.03
CA ALA A 118 1.12 -15.88 -0.38
C ALA A 118 -0.06 -16.29 -1.29
N VAL A 119 -0.99 -17.13 -0.78
CA VAL A 119 -2.22 -17.49 -1.50
C VAL A 119 -3.13 -16.29 -1.65
N ARG A 120 -3.45 -15.60 -0.54
CA ARG A 120 -4.30 -14.39 -0.54
C ARG A 120 -3.72 -13.25 -1.37
N ILE A 121 -2.40 -13.10 -1.37
CA ILE A 121 -1.71 -12.12 -2.21
C ILE A 121 -1.90 -12.49 -3.68
N ARG A 122 -1.65 -13.74 -4.10
CA ARG A 122 -1.83 -14.18 -5.50
C ARG A 122 -3.28 -14.08 -5.98
N GLU A 123 -4.25 -14.31 -5.09
CA GLU A 123 -5.67 -14.12 -5.42
C GLU A 123 -5.99 -12.64 -5.63
N ARG A 124 -5.42 -11.75 -4.80
CA ARG A 124 -5.66 -10.31 -4.89
C ARG A 124 -4.86 -9.63 -6.00
N ASP A 125 -3.68 -10.13 -6.32
CA ASP A 125 -2.73 -9.63 -7.30
C ASP A 125 -2.30 -10.77 -8.25
N PRO A 126 -3.17 -11.14 -9.19
CA PRO A 126 -2.91 -12.23 -10.14
C PRO A 126 -1.82 -11.87 -11.16
N GLU A 127 -1.54 -10.58 -11.35
CA GLU A 127 -0.45 -10.12 -12.21
C GLU A 127 0.94 -10.22 -11.55
N GLY A 128 0.99 -10.54 -10.25
CA GLY A 128 2.23 -10.75 -9.51
C GLY A 128 3.07 -9.49 -9.31
N GLU A 129 2.42 -8.33 -9.20
CA GLU A 129 3.10 -7.07 -8.96
C GLU A 129 3.84 -7.04 -7.61
N VAL A 130 3.20 -7.47 -6.52
CA VAL A 130 3.80 -7.55 -5.18
C VAL A 130 5.03 -8.46 -5.22
N GLU A 131 4.92 -9.59 -5.91
CA GLU A 131 6.04 -10.52 -6.09
C GLU A 131 7.19 -9.86 -6.88
N SER A 132 6.87 -9.06 -7.90
CA SER A 132 7.86 -8.35 -8.70
C SER A 132 8.69 -7.36 -7.88
N TRP A 133 8.11 -6.71 -6.87
CA TRP A 133 8.83 -5.81 -5.95
C TRP A 133 9.92 -6.56 -5.18
N PHE A 134 9.59 -7.74 -4.63
CA PHE A 134 10.56 -8.56 -3.91
C PHE A 134 11.65 -9.13 -4.82
N ARG A 135 11.29 -9.50 -6.05
CA ARG A 135 12.28 -9.92 -7.07
C ARG A 135 13.24 -8.78 -7.38
N LYS A 136 12.72 -7.56 -7.56
CA LYS A 136 13.53 -6.37 -7.80
C LYS A 136 14.46 -6.06 -6.64
N LEU A 137 13.97 -6.14 -5.40
CA LEU A 137 14.79 -6.02 -4.20
C LEU A 137 15.93 -7.04 -4.18
N SER A 138 15.65 -8.31 -4.53
CA SER A 138 16.68 -9.35 -4.59
C SER A 138 17.76 -9.06 -5.63
N GLU A 139 17.39 -8.52 -6.80
CA GLU A 139 18.36 -8.11 -7.84
C GLU A 139 19.27 -6.99 -7.34
N MET A 140 18.69 -5.99 -6.66
CA MET A 140 19.43 -4.85 -6.10
C MET A 140 20.45 -5.26 -5.03
N MET A 141 20.20 -6.34 -4.29
CA MET A 141 21.12 -6.86 -3.28
C MET A 141 22.34 -7.59 -3.86
N THR A 142 22.26 -8.00 -5.13
CA THR A 142 23.32 -8.78 -5.82
C THR A 142 24.13 -7.95 -6.80
N ALA A 143 23.77 -6.68 -6.99
CA ALA A 143 24.35 -5.76 -7.98
C ALA A 143 25.62 -5.06 -7.49
#